data_AF-A7S5B1-F1
#
_entry.id   AF-A7S5B1-F1
#
_cell.length_a   1.000
_cell.length_b   1.000
_cell.length_c   1.000
_cell.angle_alpha   90.00
_cell.angle_beta   90.00
_cell.angle_gamma   90.00
#
_symmetry.space_group_name_H-M   'P 1'
#
loop_
_entity.id
_entity.type
_entity.pdbx_description
1 polymer ?
#
loop_
_entity_poly.entity_id
_entity_poly.type
_entity_poly.pdbx_seq_one_letter_code
_entity_poly.pdbx_strand_id
1 'polypeptide(L)' 'GVQVFCSKCNRIRDNGTHHCSTCGTCVLLMSHHCPFTNNCIGLNNFLYFYLFQVYCTLGLVF' A
#
# COMPACT_ATOMS: atom_id res chain seq x y z
N GLY A 1 18.29 6.08 8.02
CA GLY A 1 17.69 5.22 6.98
C GLY A 1 18.30 5.58 5.66
N VAL A 2 18.61 4.60 4.81
CA VAL A 2 19.19 4.85 3.48
C VAL A 2 18.10 5.41 2.57
N GLN A 3 18.31 6.63 2.07
CA GLN A 3 17.43 7.27 1.09
C GLN A 3 17.69 6.64 -0.28
N VAL A 4 16.65 6.08 -0.91
CA VAL A 4 16.76 5.37 -2.20
C VAL A 4 16.08 6.18 -3.29
N PHE A 5 16.75 6.41 -4.41
CA PHE A 5 16.17 7.09 -5.56
C PHE A 5 15.23 6.16 -6.35
N CYS A 6 14.06 6.66 -6.73
CA CYS A 6 13.15 5.98 -7.64
C CYS A 6 13.25 6.57 -9.05
N SER A 7 13.87 5.84 -9.99
CA SER A 7 13.96 6.27 -11.39
C SER A 7 12.58 6.48 -12.04
N LYS A 8 11.63 5.58 -11.79
CA LYS A 8 10.27 5.64 -12.39
C LYS A 8 9.44 6.86 -11.99
N CYS A 9 9.67 7.41 -10.79
CA CYS A 9 8.94 8.59 -10.29
C CYS A 9 9.82 9.84 -10.24
N ASN A 10 11.09 9.73 -10.67
CA ASN A 10 12.10 10.78 -10.62
C ASN A 10 12.18 11.52 -9.26
N ARG A 11 12.17 10.76 -8.15
CA ARG A 11 12.25 11.33 -6.79
C ARG A 11 13.01 10.42 -5.83
N ILE A 12 13.56 11.02 -4.78
CA ILE A 12 14.06 10.30 -3.61
C ILE A 12 12.86 9.73 -2.84
N ARG A 13 12.93 8.45 -2.48
CA ARG A 13 11.92 7.74 -1.70
C ARG A 13 12.09 8.08 -0.23
N ASP A 14 11.01 8.49 0.41
CA ASP A 14 10.97 8.60 1.86
C ASP A 14 11.21 7.23 2.49
N ASN A 15 11.67 7.21 3.74
CA ASN A 15 12.04 5.98 4.44
C ASN A 15 10.84 5.00 4.48
N GLY A 16 11.02 3.78 3.97
CA GLY A 16 9.97 2.76 3.87
C GLY A 16 8.97 2.93 2.72
N THR A 17 9.22 3.84 1.78
CA THR A 17 8.41 3.99 0.56
C THR A 17 8.84 2.98 -0.52
N HIS A 18 7.87 2.34 -1.17
CA HIS A 18 8.12 1.43 -2.30
C HIS A 18 7.36 1.86 -3.55
N HIS A 19 7.96 1.65 -4.72
CA HIS A 19 7.27 1.90 -5.99
C HIS A 19 6.43 0.68 -6.38
N CYS A 20 5.12 0.86 -6.50
CA CYS A 20 4.25 -0.15 -7.07
C CYS A 20 4.23 -0.02 -8.59
N SER A 21 4.67 -1.05 -9.30
CA SER A 21 4.62 -1.08 -10.77
C SER A 21 3.20 -1.07 -11.32
N THR A 22 2.24 -1.67 -10.60
CA THR A 22 0.84 -1.73 -11.02
C THR A 22 0.16 -0.37 -10.92
N CYS A 23 0.37 0.36 -9.83
CA CYS A 23 -0.19 1.70 -9.66
C CYS A 23 0.66 2.82 -10.30
N GLY A 24 1.88 2.50 -10.75
CA GLY A 24 2.80 3.47 -11.36
C GLY A 24 3.31 4.56 -10.41
N THR A 25 3.24 4.34 -9.09
CA THR A 25 3.55 5.37 -8.09
C THR A 25 4.28 4.82 -6.87
N CYS A 26 5.00 5.70 -6.17
CA CYS A 26 5.63 5.43 -4.89
C CYS A 26 4.61 5.54 -3.75
N VAL A 27 4.48 4.48 -2.95
CA VAL A 27 3.54 4.38 -1.84
C VAL A 27 4.32 4.33 -0.52
N LEU A 28 3.99 5.25 0.39
CA LEU A 28 4.64 5.38 1.69
C LEU A 28 4.25 4.23 2.61
N LEU A 29 5.25 3.60 3.25
CA LEU A 29 5.08 2.42 4.10
C LEU A 29 4.18 1.37 3.44
N MET A 30 4.45 1.11 2.15
CA MET A 30 3.68 0.16 1.34
C MET A 30 3.78 -1.25 1.93
N SER A 31 2.63 -1.86 2.18
CA SER A 31 2.52 -3.28 2.48
C SER A 31 2.45 -4.09 1.19
N HIS A 32 1.41 -3.88 0.37
CA HIS A 32 1.21 -4.62 -0.88
C HIS A 32 0.27 -3.88 -1.84
N HIS A 33 0.23 -4.29 -3.10
CA HIS A 33 -0.87 -3.96 -4.01
C HIS A 33 -1.94 -5.04 -3.88
N CYS A 34 -3.15 -4.67 -3.47
CA CYS A 34 -4.24 -5.61 -3.30
C CYS A 34 -5.12 -5.63 -4.56
N PRO A 35 -5.21 -6.77 -5.27
CA PRO A 35 -6.08 -6.87 -6.44
C PRO A 35 -7.56 -6.68 -6.10
N PHE A 36 -7.98 -7.10 -4.90
CA PHE A 36 -9.39 -7.05 -4.48
C PHE A 36 -9.90 -5.63 -4.25
N THR A 37 -9.04 -4.72 -3.77
CA THR A 37 -9.38 -3.30 -3.63
C THR A 37 -8.91 -2.47 -4.81
N ASN A 38 -8.23 -3.09 -5.78
CA ASN A 38 -7.56 -2.44 -6.91
C ASN A 38 -6.70 -1.24 -6.48
N ASN A 39 -6.04 -1.37 -5.33
CA ASN A 39 -5.30 -0.27 -4.71
C ASN A 39 -4.11 -0.78 -3.89
N CYS A 40 -3.11 0.07 -3.71
CA CYS A 40 -2.02 -0.20 -2.77
C CYS A 40 -2.48 0.00 -1.33
N ILE A 41 -2.10 -0.94 -0.47
CA ILE A 41 -2.26 -0.83 0.97
C ILE A 41 -0.94 -0.28 1.54
N GLY A 42 -1.02 0.85 2.21
CA GLY A 42 0.12 1.54 2.82
C GLY A 42 -0.33 2.47 3.95
N LEU A 43 0.50 3.42 4.34
CA LEU A 43 0.24 4.27 5.53
C LEU A 43 -1.16 4.87 5.56
N ASN A 44 -1.61 5.42 4.42
CA ASN A 44 -2.83 6.22 4.36
C ASN A 44 -4.12 5.41 4.38
N ASN A 45 -4.06 4.08 4.23
CA ASN A 45 -5.26 3.25 4.18
C ASN A 45 -5.16 1.90 4.90
N PHE A 46 -4.05 1.65 5.60
CA PHE A 46 -3.84 0.39 6.31
C PHE A 46 -4.97 0.09 7.29
N LEU A 47 -5.41 1.08 8.08
CA LEU A 47 -6.49 0.88 9.05
C LEU A 47 -7.83 0.58 8.37
N TYR A 48 -8.16 1.27 7.26
CA TYR A 48 -9.39 1.01 6.51
C TYR A 48 -9.37 -0.40 5.91
N PHE A 49 -8.24 -0.83 5.35
CA PHE A 49 -8.08 -2.18 4.80
C PHE A 49 -8.21 -3.25 5.90
N TYR A 50 -7.61 -3.01 7.07
CA TYR A 50 -7.74 -3.91 8.22
C TYR A 50 -9.20 -4.04 8.66
N LEU A 51 -9.92 -2.93 8.82
CA LEU A 51 -11.34 -2.94 9.18
C LEU A 51 -12.19 -3.66 8.12
N PHE A 52 -11.93 -3.41 6.83
CA PHE A 52 -12.57 -4.12 5.73
C PHE A 52 -12.40 -5.65 5.87
N GLN A 53 -11.19 -6.13 6.16
CA GLN A 53 -10.92 -7.55 6.33
C GLN A 53 -11.68 -8.15 7.53
N VAL A 54 -11.74 -7.41 8.65
CA VAL A 54 -12.51 -7.83 9.85
C VAL A 54 -13.99 -7.95 9.51
N TYR A 55 -14.59 -6.94 8.87
CA TYR A 55 -16.01 -6.99 8.49
C TYR A 55 -16.31 -8.09 7.46
N CYS A 56 -15.44 -8.32 6.48
CA CYS A 56 -15.59 -9.44 5.56
C CYS A 56 -15.58 -10.79 6.29
N THR A 57 -14.66 -10.95 7.25
CA THR A 57 -14.57 -12.18 8.05
C THR A 57 -15.82 -12.38 8.89
N LEU A 58 -16.30 -11.34 9.58
CA LEU A 58 -17.54 -11.41 10.36
C LEU A 58 -18.74 -11.71 9.48
N GLY A 59 -18.84 -11.07 8.31
CA GLY A 59 -19.93 -11.31 7.35
C GLY A 59 -19.94 -12.71 6.72
N LEU A 60 -18.85 -13.48 6.85
CA LEU A 60 -18.84 -14.90 6.47
C LEU A 60 -19.23 -15.84 7.63
N VAL A 61 -19.20 -15.34 8.87
CA VAL A 61 -19.54 -16.10 10.08
C VAL A 61 -21.03 -16.01 10.40
N PHE A 62 -21.69 -14.91 10.03
CA PHE A 62 -23.13 -14.68 10.20
C PHE A 62 -23.88 -14.89 8.89
#